data_AF-A0A2D9C8B8-F1
#
_entry.id   AF-A0A2D9C8B8-F1
#
_cell.length_a   1.000
_cell.length_b   1.000
_cell.length_c   1.000
_cell.angle_alpha   90.00
_cell.angle_beta   90.00
_cell.angle_gamma   90.00
#
_symmetry.space_group_name_H-M   'P 1'
#
loop_
_entity.id
_entity.type
_entity.pdbx_description
1 polymer ?
#
loop_
_entity_poly.entity_id
_entity_poly.type
_entity_poly.pdbx_seq_one_letter_code
_entity_poly.pdbx_strand_id
1 'polypeptide(L)'
;MNKFAILSGLALAATGASADILLEIDLSTANQVTISATDGLASASASASPFTGFLLADFFATPGSGFGGVLGADSGDLSTFNNPSDNSPSGFVGSASVGLNIWSFSSDATATVDAGAQAFSGSATWTLDALQYADFLGGATSGDIYFGADTDDDIGTGAVLIGTYNVVPAPSALALIGLGGLVSTRRRR
;
A
#
# COMPACT_ATOMS: atom_id res chain seq x y z
N MET A 1 23.54 54.39 -27.44
CA MET A 1 23.34 53.94 -26.05
C MET A 1 22.08 53.08 -26.05
N ASN A 2 22.21 51.75 -26.05
CA ASN A 2 22.12 50.87 -24.87
C ASN A 2 20.67 50.86 -24.30
N LYS A 3 19.87 49.78 -24.31
CA LYS A 3 20.15 48.36 -24.01
C LYS A 3 19.04 47.45 -24.57
N PHE A 4 19.41 46.29 -25.11
CA PHE A 4 18.55 45.11 -25.21
C PHE A 4 18.43 44.48 -23.82
N ALA A 5 17.21 44.22 -23.34
CA ALA A 5 16.96 43.41 -22.17
C ALA A 5 16.36 42.07 -22.65
N ILE A 6 17.17 41.02 -22.63
CA ILE A 6 16.72 39.64 -22.80
C ILE A 6 16.42 39.12 -21.39
N LEU A 7 15.14 38.94 -21.06
CA LEU A 7 14.75 38.13 -19.92
C LEU A 7 14.80 36.66 -20.35
N SER A 8 15.87 35.97 -19.99
CA SER A 8 15.92 34.52 -20.02
C SER A 8 15.09 33.98 -18.85
N GLY A 9 13.85 33.58 -19.13
CA GLY A 9 13.01 32.86 -18.17
C GLY A 9 13.58 31.46 -17.97
N LEU A 10 14.09 31.19 -16.77
CA LEU A 10 14.47 29.85 -16.33
C LEU A 10 13.16 29.06 -16.09
N ALA A 11 12.77 28.22 -17.03
CA ALA A 11 11.71 27.25 -16.80
C ALA A 11 12.27 26.19 -15.84
N LEU A 12 11.95 26.32 -14.54
CA LEU A 12 12.04 25.20 -13.61
C LEU A 12 11.06 24.14 -14.13
N ALA A 13 11.59 23.09 -14.74
CA ALA A 13 10.84 21.85 -14.87
C ALA A 13 10.56 21.38 -13.44
N ALA A 14 9.31 21.52 -12.99
CA ALA A 14 8.85 20.80 -11.81
C ALA A 14 9.03 19.32 -12.12
N THR A 15 10.10 18.72 -11.57
CA THR A 15 10.16 17.27 -11.43
C THR A 15 8.95 16.92 -10.59
N GLY A 16 7.89 16.38 -11.22
CA GLY A 16 6.74 15.88 -10.48
C GLY A 16 7.28 14.97 -9.39
N ALA A 17 7.12 15.37 -8.14
CA ALA A 17 7.43 14.49 -7.02
C ALA A 17 6.52 13.28 -7.20
N SER A 18 7.11 12.15 -7.61
CA SER A 18 6.40 10.88 -7.49
C SER A 18 6.11 10.72 -6.01
N ALA A 19 4.85 10.47 -5.65
CA ALA A 19 4.54 10.06 -4.29
C ALA A 19 5.37 8.81 -3.95
N ASP A 20 6.01 8.80 -2.78
CA ASP A 20 6.82 7.66 -2.36
C ASP A 20 5.93 6.42 -2.20
N ILE A 21 6.51 5.25 -2.47
CA ILE A 21 5.90 3.98 -2.07
C ILE A 21 6.08 3.88 -0.56
N LEU A 22 4.98 3.80 0.19
CA LEU A 22 4.99 3.70 1.64
C LEU A 22 4.81 2.26 2.11
N LEU A 23 4.08 1.45 1.34
CA LEU A 23 3.77 0.05 1.64
C LEU A 23 4.05 -0.87 0.46
N GLU A 24 4.60 -2.04 0.75
CA GLU A 24 4.75 -3.14 -0.21
C GLU A 24 3.80 -4.28 0.16
N ILE A 25 3.04 -4.76 -0.83
CA ILE A 25 2.02 -5.81 -0.65
C ILE A 25 2.52 -7.08 -1.34
N ASP A 26 2.97 -8.05 -0.56
CA ASP A 26 3.53 -9.30 -1.04
C ASP A 26 2.47 -10.39 -1.15
N LEU A 27 2.24 -10.84 -2.38
CA LEU A 27 1.37 -11.97 -2.75
C LEU A 27 2.19 -13.12 -3.34
N SER A 28 3.48 -13.22 -3.03
CA SER A 28 4.36 -14.26 -3.54
C SER A 28 4.06 -15.65 -2.98
N THR A 29 3.46 -15.69 -1.79
CA THR A 29 3.05 -16.93 -1.12
C THR A 29 1.56 -17.18 -1.35
N ALA A 30 1.24 -18.36 -1.86
CA ALA A 30 -0.14 -18.74 -2.13
C ALA A 30 -1.01 -18.66 -0.86
N ASN A 31 -2.20 -18.08 -1.00
CA ASN A 31 -3.17 -17.93 0.10
C ASN A 31 -2.64 -17.09 1.27
N GLN A 32 -1.72 -16.17 0.99
CA GLN A 32 -1.18 -15.27 1.98
C GLN A 32 -1.00 -13.89 1.37
N VAL A 33 -1.25 -12.86 2.18
CA VAL A 33 -0.81 -11.50 1.90
C VAL A 33 0.04 -11.01 3.06
N THR A 34 1.19 -10.42 2.74
CA THR A 34 2.02 -9.69 3.71
C THR A 34 2.12 -8.24 3.29
N ILE A 35 1.79 -7.32 4.18
CA ILE A 35 1.93 -5.87 3.96
C ILE A 35 3.09 -5.38 4.80
N SER A 36 4.10 -4.80 4.16
CA SER A 36 5.32 -4.32 4.81
C SER A 36 5.49 -2.82 4.63
N ALA A 37 5.84 -2.13 5.71
CA ALA A 37 6.29 -0.75 5.64
C ALA A 37 7.61 -0.63 4.89
N THR A 38 7.76 0.49 4.18
CA THR A 38 9.01 0.89 3.55
C THR A 38 9.62 2.08 4.31
N ASP A 39 10.77 2.58 3.82
CA ASP A 39 11.36 3.85 4.30
C ASP A 39 10.79 5.09 3.57
N GLY A 40 9.69 4.93 2.80
CA GLY A 40 9.06 6.01 2.04
C GLY A 40 8.53 7.13 2.92
N LEU A 41 8.67 8.37 2.43
CA LEU A 41 8.30 9.57 3.16
C LEU A 41 6.87 9.99 2.83
N ALA A 42 6.05 10.27 3.86
CA ALA A 42 4.71 10.76 3.65
C ALA A 42 4.74 12.11 2.91
N SER A 43 3.88 12.26 1.89
CA SER A 43 3.75 13.49 1.11
C SER A 43 2.97 14.60 1.84
N ALA A 44 2.19 14.24 2.86
CA ALA A 44 1.39 15.15 3.67
C ALA A 44 1.31 14.69 5.13
N SER A 45 1.08 15.63 6.04
CA SER A 45 0.77 15.32 7.44
C SER A 45 -0.72 15.04 7.59
N ALA A 46 -1.06 14.05 8.40
CA ALA A 46 -2.44 13.71 8.71
C ALA A 46 -2.56 13.09 10.11
N SER A 47 -3.77 13.12 10.66
CA SER A 47 -4.10 12.50 11.94
C SER A 47 -5.48 11.88 11.88
N ALA A 48 -5.63 10.67 12.40
CA ALA A 48 -6.91 9.97 12.41
C ALA A 48 -7.02 9.04 13.61
N SER A 49 -8.23 8.54 13.87
CA SER A 49 -8.42 7.40 14.77
C SER A 49 -7.77 6.16 14.15
N PRO A 50 -7.06 5.31 14.92
CA PRO A 50 -6.57 4.03 14.40
C PRO A 50 -7.72 3.08 14.02
N PHE A 51 -8.96 3.36 14.45
CA PHE A 51 -10.17 2.62 14.06
C PHE A 51 -10.82 3.14 12.77
N THR A 52 -10.37 4.29 12.25
CA THR A 52 -10.67 4.72 10.87
C THR A 52 -9.56 4.21 9.94
N GLY A 53 -8.32 4.33 10.39
CA GLY A 53 -7.16 3.69 9.77
C GLY A 53 -6.65 4.36 8.49
N PHE A 54 -6.08 3.55 7.59
CA PHE A 54 -5.60 4.02 6.29
C PHE A 54 -6.06 3.08 5.16
N LEU A 55 -6.47 3.69 4.05
CA LEU A 55 -7.06 3.03 2.89
C LEU A 55 -6.04 2.93 1.75
N LEU A 56 -5.83 1.73 1.27
CA LEU A 56 -5.20 1.44 -0.02
C LEU A 56 -6.30 1.55 -1.07
N ALA A 57 -6.38 2.71 -1.72
CA ALA A 57 -7.45 3.01 -2.67
C ALA A 57 -7.35 2.14 -3.92
N ASP A 58 -8.52 1.85 -4.51
CA ASP A 58 -8.68 1.07 -5.75
C ASP A 58 -7.97 -0.31 -5.71
N PHE A 59 -7.80 -0.90 -4.52
CA PHE A 59 -7.04 -2.13 -4.34
C PHE A 59 -7.70 -3.33 -5.02
N PHE A 60 -9.02 -3.48 -4.89
CA PHE A 60 -9.78 -4.58 -5.47
C PHE A 60 -10.46 -4.19 -6.78
N ALA A 61 -10.64 -5.16 -7.69
CA ALA A 61 -11.33 -4.94 -8.96
C ALA A 61 -12.86 -4.85 -8.83
N THR A 62 -13.44 -5.35 -7.75
CA THR A 62 -14.88 -5.42 -7.52
C THR A 62 -15.21 -4.93 -6.11
N PRO A 63 -16.29 -4.14 -5.91
CA PRO A 63 -16.70 -3.70 -4.59
C PRO A 63 -16.96 -4.87 -3.63
N GLY A 64 -16.46 -4.77 -2.40
CA GLY A 64 -16.64 -5.76 -1.34
C GLY A 64 -15.81 -7.04 -1.48
N SER A 65 -14.98 -7.16 -2.51
CA SER A 65 -14.00 -8.25 -2.66
C SER A 65 -12.90 -8.18 -1.58
N GLY A 66 -12.20 -9.29 -1.33
CA GLY A 66 -11.13 -9.36 -0.35
C GLY A 66 -11.56 -10.04 0.95
N PHE A 67 -11.36 -9.41 2.10
CA PHE A 67 -11.54 -10.05 3.41
C PHE A 67 -12.99 -10.46 3.76
N GLY A 68 -14.00 -9.96 3.04
CA GLY A 68 -15.41 -10.22 3.34
C GLY A 68 -15.88 -9.55 4.65
N GLY A 69 -15.21 -8.46 5.05
CA GLY A 69 -15.42 -7.73 6.28
C GLY A 69 -14.12 -7.47 7.01
N VAL A 70 -14.19 -7.43 8.34
CA VAL A 70 -13.02 -7.30 9.21
C VAL A 70 -12.31 -8.65 9.34
N LEU A 71 -10.98 -8.66 9.11
CA LEU A 71 -10.13 -9.82 9.35
C LEU A 71 -8.84 -9.42 10.10
N GLY A 72 -8.63 -9.99 11.29
CA GLY A 72 -7.38 -9.80 12.04
C GLY A 72 -6.19 -10.48 11.37
N ALA A 73 -5.02 -9.85 11.41
CA ALA A 73 -3.78 -10.47 10.95
C ALA A 73 -3.43 -11.70 11.81
N ASP A 74 -2.78 -12.69 11.20
CA ASP A 74 -2.24 -13.83 11.94
C ASP A 74 -1.03 -13.43 12.77
N SER A 75 -0.28 -12.43 12.29
CA SER A 75 0.89 -11.87 12.96
C SER A 75 1.24 -10.50 12.37
N GLY A 76 1.89 -9.67 13.17
CA GLY A 76 2.43 -8.40 12.69
C GLY A 76 2.44 -7.30 13.72
N ASP A 77 3.20 -6.26 13.41
CA ASP A 77 3.34 -5.02 14.17
C ASP A 77 3.19 -3.78 13.26
N LEU A 78 2.63 -3.94 12.05
CA LEU A 78 2.37 -2.83 11.13
C LEU A 78 1.63 -1.69 11.85
N SER A 79 2.20 -0.49 11.82
CA SER A 79 1.65 0.73 12.42
C SER A 79 2.20 1.97 11.68
N THR A 80 1.67 3.15 11.99
CA THR A 80 2.34 4.41 11.65
C THR A 80 3.68 4.52 12.38
N PHE A 81 4.68 5.11 11.73
CA PHE A 81 6.03 5.21 12.31
C PHE A 81 6.06 6.00 13.64
N ASN A 82 5.17 6.98 13.75
CA ASN A 82 5.08 7.88 14.91
C ASN A 82 4.35 7.25 16.12
N ASN A 83 3.67 6.11 15.94
CA ASN A 83 2.82 5.54 16.98
C ASN A 83 3.21 4.08 17.28
N PRO A 84 3.14 3.66 18.56
CA PRO A 84 3.37 2.28 18.94
C PRO A 84 2.29 1.36 18.36
N SER A 85 2.72 0.25 17.77
CA SER A 85 1.84 -0.83 17.35
C SER A 85 1.12 -1.45 18.56
N ASP A 86 -0.13 -1.86 18.36
CA ASP A 86 -0.84 -2.74 19.30
C ASP A 86 -0.61 -4.24 19.02
N ASN A 87 0.14 -4.58 17.96
CA ASN A 87 0.38 -5.93 17.46
C ASN A 87 -0.89 -6.67 17.03
N SER A 88 -1.96 -5.94 16.70
CA SER A 88 -3.24 -6.50 16.25
C SER A 88 -3.78 -5.91 14.94
N PRO A 89 -2.92 -5.57 13.94
CA PRO A 89 -3.39 -4.96 12.71
C PRO A 89 -4.48 -5.82 12.07
N SER A 90 -5.53 -5.17 11.62
CA SER A 90 -6.68 -5.83 11.01
C SER A 90 -6.93 -5.23 9.64
N GLY A 91 -7.37 -6.06 8.71
CA GLY A 91 -7.85 -5.65 7.40
C GLY A 91 -9.36 -5.46 7.42
N PHE A 92 -9.86 -4.53 6.62
CA PHE A 92 -11.28 -4.27 6.44
C PHE A 92 -11.59 -3.91 4.99
N VAL A 93 -12.74 -4.38 4.51
CA VAL A 93 -13.30 -3.95 3.22
C VAL A 93 -14.77 -3.62 3.40
N GLY A 94 -15.15 -2.39 3.07
CA GLY A 94 -16.55 -1.98 3.02
C GLY A 94 -17.30 -2.64 1.86
N SER A 95 -18.59 -2.95 2.04
CA SER A 95 -19.38 -3.68 1.03
C SER A 95 -19.52 -2.97 -0.33
N ALA A 96 -19.41 -1.64 -0.35
CA ALA A 96 -19.42 -0.82 -1.57
C ALA A 96 -18.03 -0.29 -1.95
N SER A 97 -16.99 -0.67 -1.18
CA SER A 97 -15.63 -0.20 -1.31
C SER A 97 -14.82 -1.14 -2.20
N VAL A 98 -14.00 -0.57 -3.07
CA VAL A 98 -12.91 -1.25 -3.77
C VAL A 98 -11.57 -1.06 -3.04
N GLY A 99 -11.47 -0.11 -2.12
CA GLY A 99 -10.26 0.05 -1.29
C GLY A 99 -10.11 -1.03 -0.21
N LEU A 100 -8.85 -1.31 0.14
CA LEU A 100 -8.47 -2.13 1.29
C LEU A 100 -8.07 -1.22 2.46
N ASN A 101 -8.78 -1.28 3.57
CA ASN A 101 -8.44 -0.53 4.77
C ASN A 101 -7.65 -1.38 5.77
N ILE A 102 -6.64 -0.75 6.39
CA ILE A 102 -5.94 -1.29 7.55
C ILE A 102 -6.36 -0.48 8.77
N TRP A 103 -6.94 -1.16 9.76
CA TRP A 103 -7.52 -0.59 10.97
C TRP A 103 -7.03 -1.35 12.21
N SER A 104 -7.25 -0.76 13.39
CA SER A 104 -6.88 -1.34 14.69
C SER A 104 -5.40 -1.76 14.75
N PHE A 105 -4.49 -0.84 14.43
CA PHE A 105 -3.06 -1.12 14.28
C PHE A 105 -2.16 -0.41 15.30
N SER A 106 -2.73 0.42 16.16
CA SER A 106 -1.97 1.23 17.12
C SER A 106 -2.66 1.28 18.47
N SER A 107 -1.82 1.30 19.52
CA SER A 107 -2.28 1.44 20.90
C SER A 107 -2.58 2.88 21.32
N ASP A 108 -2.25 3.86 20.47
CA ASP A 108 -2.59 5.27 20.69
C ASP A 108 -4.04 5.57 20.28
N ALA A 109 -4.68 6.53 20.97
CA ALA A 109 -6.03 6.98 20.61
C ALA A 109 -6.08 7.78 19.29
N THR A 110 -4.94 8.26 18.80
CA THR A 110 -4.82 9.02 17.55
C THR A 110 -3.51 8.64 16.89
N ALA A 111 -3.60 8.17 15.65
CA ALA A 111 -2.45 7.88 14.80
C ALA A 111 -2.12 9.11 13.95
N THR A 112 -0.83 9.36 13.73
CA THR A 112 -0.34 10.47 12.92
C THR A 112 0.70 10.03 11.91
N VAL A 113 0.77 10.76 10.81
CA VAL A 113 1.87 10.73 9.85
C VAL A 113 2.34 12.16 9.62
N ASP A 114 3.64 12.34 9.44
CA ASP A 114 4.26 13.65 9.24
C ASP A 114 4.84 13.79 7.83
N ALA A 115 4.51 14.88 7.14
CA ALA A 115 5.05 15.17 5.82
C ALA A 115 6.60 15.19 5.84
N GLY A 116 7.21 14.48 4.90
CA GLY A 116 8.67 14.37 4.78
C GLY A 116 9.33 13.42 5.79
N ALA A 117 8.55 12.68 6.58
CA ALA A 117 9.04 11.63 7.48
C ALA A 117 8.53 10.25 7.05
N GLN A 118 9.18 9.19 7.53
CA GLN A 118 8.75 7.81 7.29
C GLN A 118 7.30 7.63 7.76
N ALA A 119 6.44 7.08 6.90
CA ALA A 119 5.01 7.00 7.17
C ALA A 119 4.64 5.85 8.11
N PHE A 120 5.18 4.67 7.85
CA PHE A 120 4.82 3.41 8.51
C PHE A 120 6.05 2.67 9.02
N SER A 121 5.83 1.72 9.92
CA SER A 121 6.83 0.76 10.40
C SER A 121 6.21 -0.62 10.56
N GLY A 122 7.05 -1.65 10.51
CA GLY A 122 6.63 -3.03 10.76
C GLY A 122 6.01 -3.72 9.56
N SER A 123 5.35 -4.84 9.81
CA SER A 123 4.65 -5.63 8.78
C SER A 123 3.48 -6.41 9.37
N ALA A 124 2.56 -6.86 8.53
CA ALA A 124 1.44 -7.70 8.93
C ALA A 124 1.12 -8.75 7.88
N THR A 125 0.74 -9.95 8.32
CA THR A 125 0.47 -11.10 7.45
C THR A 125 -0.90 -11.69 7.74
N TRP A 126 -1.65 -11.98 6.67
CA TRP A 126 -2.93 -12.67 6.72
C TRP A 126 -2.89 -13.93 5.87
N THR A 127 -3.43 -15.01 6.42
CA THR A 127 -3.83 -16.21 5.69
C THR A 127 -5.20 -15.95 5.06
N LEU A 128 -5.28 -16.23 3.77
CA LEU A 128 -6.46 -16.02 2.95
C LEU A 128 -7.04 -17.37 2.53
N ASP A 129 -8.35 -17.46 2.39
CA ASP A 129 -8.91 -18.57 1.62
C ASP A 129 -8.67 -18.38 0.12
N ALA A 130 -9.02 -19.39 -0.68
CA ALA A 130 -8.76 -19.36 -2.12
C ALA A 130 -9.54 -18.28 -2.88
N LEU A 131 -10.73 -17.90 -2.42
CA LEU A 131 -11.53 -16.84 -3.05
C LEU A 131 -10.97 -15.47 -2.69
N GLN A 132 -10.65 -15.26 -1.41
CA GLN A 132 -10.01 -14.06 -0.93
C GLN A 132 -8.66 -13.83 -1.64
N TYR A 133 -7.82 -14.86 -1.73
CA TYR A 133 -6.54 -14.74 -2.42
C TYR A 133 -6.69 -14.43 -3.92
N ALA A 134 -7.72 -14.98 -4.58
CA ALA A 134 -8.03 -14.65 -5.97
C ALA A 134 -8.45 -13.18 -6.13
N ASP A 135 -9.21 -12.62 -5.17
CA ASP A 135 -9.56 -11.20 -5.16
C ASP A 135 -8.31 -10.31 -5.03
N PHE A 136 -7.37 -10.66 -4.14
CA PHE A 136 -6.09 -9.95 -3.99
C PHE A 136 -5.24 -10.00 -5.27
N LEU A 137 -5.18 -11.15 -5.95
CA LEU A 137 -4.45 -11.29 -7.22
C LEU A 137 -5.11 -10.56 -8.39
N GLY A 138 -6.44 -10.39 -8.35
CA GLY A 138 -7.22 -9.72 -9.39
C GLY A 138 -7.27 -8.19 -9.25
N GLY A 139 -6.75 -7.66 -8.15
CA GLY A 139 -6.74 -6.25 -7.81
C GLY A 139 -5.74 -5.38 -8.58
N ALA A 140 -5.61 -4.12 -8.16
CA ALA A 140 -4.60 -3.20 -8.68
C ALA A 140 -3.20 -3.60 -8.22
N THR A 141 -2.19 -3.38 -9.06
CA THR A 141 -0.79 -3.67 -8.73
C THR A 141 -0.08 -2.52 -8.01
N SER A 142 -0.73 -1.36 -7.92
CA SER A 142 -0.26 -0.17 -7.23
C SER A 142 -1.41 0.80 -7.11
N GLY A 143 -1.38 1.69 -6.12
CA GLY A 143 -2.40 2.72 -5.96
C GLY A 143 -2.06 3.70 -4.86
N ASP A 144 -3.01 4.57 -4.57
CA ASP A 144 -2.87 5.64 -3.59
C ASP A 144 -3.14 5.13 -2.17
N ILE A 145 -2.51 5.77 -1.17
CA ILE A 145 -2.79 5.55 0.25
C ILE A 145 -3.41 6.82 0.83
N TYR A 146 -4.64 6.69 1.34
CA TYR A 146 -5.37 7.75 2.03
C TYR A 146 -5.39 7.48 3.53
N PHE A 147 -4.92 8.44 4.33
CA PHE A 147 -4.93 8.36 5.78
C PHE A 147 -6.22 8.94 6.35
N GLY A 148 -6.82 8.26 7.33
CA GLY A 148 -8.11 8.62 7.89
C GLY A 148 -9.31 8.26 7.00
N ALA A 149 -9.21 7.15 6.26
CA ALA A 149 -10.29 6.59 5.47
C ALA A 149 -10.49 5.10 5.82
N ASP A 150 -11.73 4.69 6.09
CA ASP A 150 -12.12 3.28 6.23
C ASP A 150 -12.72 2.70 4.94
N THR A 151 -13.29 3.57 4.10
CA THR A 151 -13.94 3.23 2.83
C THR A 151 -13.76 4.36 1.81
N ASP A 152 -14.04 4.07 0.53
CA ASP A 152 -13.79 5.02 -0.56
C ASP A 152 -14.57 6.35 -0.45
N ASP A 153 -15.69 6.40 0.27
CA ASP A 153 -16.45 7.65 0.45
C ASP A 153 -15.77 8.66 1.40
N ASP A 154 -14.76 8.23 2.18
CA ASP A 154 -13.96 9.13 3.01
C ASP A 154 -12.96 9.99 2.20
N ILE A 155 -12.58 9.53 1.00
CA ILE A 155 -11.60 10.20 0.13
C ILE A 155 -12.04 11.63 -0.20
N GLY A 156 -13.35 11.83 -0.43
CA GLY A 156 -13.90 13.14 -0.78
C GLY A 156 -14.28 14.01 0.43
N THR A 157 -14.28 13.46 1.65
CA THR A 157 -14.87 14.11 2.83
C THR A 157 -13.87 14.52 3.90
N GLY A 158 -12.62 14.03 3.82
CA GLY A 158 -11.57 14.48 4.74
C GLY A 158 -10.30 13.64 4.77
N ALA A 159 -10.26 12.48 4.10
CA ALA A 159 -9.04 11.68 4.06
C ALA A 159 -7.92 12.38 3.28
N VAL A 160 -6.67 12.12 3.70
CA VAL A 160 -5.50 12.79 3.13
C VAL A 160 -4.67 11.79 2.34
N LEU A 161 -4.40 12.09 1.06
CA LEU A 161 -3.43 11.33 0.28
C LEU A 161 -2.03 11.51 0.88
N ILE A 162 -1.39 10.42 1.29
CA ILE A 162 -0.07 10.46 1.95
C ILE A 162 1.02 9.77 1.15
N GLY A 163 0.68 8.89 0.21
CA GLY A 163 1.67 8.23 -0.64
C GLY A 163 1.03 7.14 -1.50
N THR A 164 1.83 6.15 -1.89
CA THR A 164 1.37 5.03 -2.73
C THR A 164 1.74 3.68 -2.15
N TYR A 165 1.06 2.62 -2.58
CA TYR A 165 1.46 1.24 -2.35
C TYR A 165 1.86 0.57 -3.66
N ASN A 166 2.64 -0.51 -3.56
CA ASN A 166 2.98 -1.37 -4.69
C ASN A 166 2.80 -2.85 -4.32
N VAL A 167 2.29 -3.64 -5.27
CA VAL A 167 2.08 -5.08 -5.10
C VAL A 167 3.23 -5.85 -5.75
N VAL A 168 3.81 -6.78 -5.00
CA VAL A 168 4.70 -7.82 -5.51
C VAL A 168 3.84 -9.04 -5.84
N PRO A 169 3.61 -9.33 -7.14
CA PRO A 169 2.71 -10.38 -7.54
C PRO A 169 3.31 -11.77 -7.29
N ALA A 170 2.43 -12.77 -7.25
CA ALA A 170 2.82 -14.18 -7.25
C ALA A 170 3.80 -14.48 -8.40
N PRO A 171 4.85 -15.31 -8.17
CA PRO A 171 5.74 -15.73 -9.25
C PRO A 171 4.91 -16.36 -10.37
N SER A 172 4.98 -15.78 -11.57
CA SER A 172 4.29 -16.37 -12.72
C SER A 172 4.83 -17.79 -12.96
N ALA A 173 3.94 -18.76 -13.19
CA ALA A 173 4.34 -20.14 -13.49
C ALA A 173 5.31 -20.24 -14.70
N LEU A 174 5.29 -19.24 -15.58
CA LEU A 174 6.21 -19.09 -16.71
C LEU A 174 7.65 -18.76 -16.29
N ALA A 175 7.85 -17.95 -15.23
CA ALA A 175 9.17 -17.66 -14.69
C ALA A 175 9.86 -18.90 -14.11
N LEU A 176 9.07 -19.84 -13.55
CA LEU A 176 9.58 -21.08 -12.96
C LEU A 176 9.99 -22.12 -14.04
N ILE A 177 9.27 -22.17 -15.16
CA ILE A 177 9.62 -23.03 -16.31
C ILE A 177 10.90 -22.53 -17.01
N GLY A 178 11.11 -21.22 -17.07
CA GLY A 178 12.33 -20.61 -17.65
C GLY A 178 13.62 -21.04 -16.95
N LEU A 179 13.60 -21.17 -15.62
CA LEU A 179 14.74 -21.71 -14.85
C LEU A 179 14.92 -23.23 -15.03
N GLY A 180 13.82 -23.99 -15.10
CA GLY A 180 13.88 -25.44 -15.32
C GLY A 180 14.40 -25.83 -16.72
N GLY A 181 14.11 -25.02 -17.74
CA GLY A 181 14.57 -25.24 -19.11
C GLY A 181 16.10 -25.12 -19.29
N LEU A 182 16.73 -24.19 -18.57
CA LEU A 182 18.18 -23.93 -18.66
C LEU A 182 19.05 -25.03 -18.02
N VAL A 183 18.50 -25.81 -17.08
CA VAL A 183 19.24 -26.92 -16.46
C VAL A 183 19.24 -28.17 -17.35
N SER A 184 18.23 -28.34 -18.21
CA SER A 184 18.09 -29.52 -19.07
C SER A 184 19.04 -29.56 -20.28
N THR A 185 19.63 -28.41 -20.68
CA THR A 185 20.48 -28.30 -21.87
C THR A 185 21.98 -28.57 -21.63
N ARG A 186 22.41 -28.85 -20.40
CA ARG A 186 23.85 -29.02 -20.08
C ARG A 186 24.33 -30.46 -19.95
N ARG A 187 23.56 -31.44 -20.43
CA ARG A 187 23.98 -32.86 -20.53
C ARG A 187 23.87 -33.37 -21.96
N ARG A 188 24.80 -32.98 -22.82
CA ARG A 188 25.28 -33.74 -23.99
C ARG A 188 26.42 -32.99 -24.67
N ARG A 189 27.64 -33.22 -24.19
CA ARG A 189 28.86 -33.37 -24.99
C ARG A 189 29.75 -34.39 -24.30
#